data_AF-A0A9N9ZZY6-F1
#
_entry.id   AF-A0A9N9ZZY6-F1
#
_cell.length_a   1.000
_cell.length_b   1.000
_cell.length_c   1.000
_cell.angle_alpha   90.00
_cell.angle_beta   90.00
_cell.angle_gamma   90.00
#
_symmetry.space_group_name_H-M   'P 1'
#
loop_
_entity.id
_entity.type
_entity.pdbx_description
1 polymer ?
#
loop_
_entity_poly.entity_id
_entity_poly.type
_entity_poly.pdbx_seq_one_letter_code
_entity_poly.pdbx_strand_id
1 'polypeptide(L)'
;MNNVRKNLFNRYDFLRLRFPTSINDIVKFKRRNNVSVSVFGLRESFVSNKKKYTVYPIKVADPGREDHTDLLCLSTPVPLSYHYCWISNIEQLVRKQLTKHQHPIYICKKRFTYKYSMELLSQYKLLCSLVSKDSFLASFPDERYLKFKNHHTAIKHNYVIYAQFEAYLEQTHGNSEHPASAYRRHISNSYAYLLVTDDPEFKMTEPKLNRGEEAHIKFLDDIITLVERISRSYNDKEGKNNHDI
;
A
#
# COMPACT_ATOMS: atom_id res chain seq x y z
N MET A 1 36.54 3.74 -14.04
CA MET A 1 35.18 3.34 -14.52
C MET A 1 35.13 2.00 -15.29
N ASN A 2 36.23 1.38 -15.72
CA ASN A 2 36.20 0.21 -16.61
C ASN A 2 36.17 -1.19 -15.93
N ASN A 3 36.53 -1.33 -14.65
CA ASN A 3 36.56 -2.65 -13.98
C ASN A 3 35.20 -3.11 -13.44
N VAL A 4 34.33 -2.19 -12.99
CA VAL A 4 33.00 -2.55 -12.43
C VAL A 4 32.08 -3.08 -13.52
N ARG A 5 32.11 -2.51 -14.73
CA ARG A 5 31.29 -2.94 -15.87
C ARG A 5 31.62 -4.36 -16.32
N LYS A 6 32.91 -4.73 -16.40
CA LYS A 6 33.35 -6.08 -16.81
C LYS A 6 32.89 -7.18 -15.83
N ASN A 7 32.81 -6.87 -14.53
CA ASN A 7 32.43 -7.85 -13.51
C ASN A 7 30.92 -8.17 -13.53
N LEU A 8 30.07 -7.20 -13.88
CA LEU A 8 28.61 -7.40 -13.94
C LEU A 8 28.15 -8.27 -15.12
N PHE A 9 28.81 -8.17 -16.28
CA PHE A 9 28.50 -9.03 -17.44
C PHE A 9 28.83 -10.51 -17.18
N ASN A 10 29.72 -10.79 -16.23
CA ASN A 10 30.04 -12.16 -15.82
C ASN A 10 29.07 -12.69 -14.75
N ARG A 11 28.41 -11.80 -14.00
CA ARG A 11 27.50 -12.16 -12.91
C ARG A 11 26.07 -12.44 -13.38
N TYR A 12 25.62 -11.77 -14.45
CA TYR A 12 24.24 -11.91 -14.94
C TYR A 12 24.17 -12.25 -16.42
N ASP A 13 23.20 -13.09 -16.78
CA ASP A 13 22.80 -13.39 -18.13
C ASP A 13 21.83 -12.31 -18.66
N PHE A 14 22.36 -11.49 -19.57
CA PHE A 14 21.64 -10.44 -20.29
C PHE A 14 21.14 -10.89 -21.68
N LEU A 15 21.31 -12.16 -22.05
CA LEU A 15 20.84 -12.68 -23.34
C LEU A 15 19.31 -12.45 -23.46
N ARG A 16 18.83 -12.25 -24.69
CA ARG A 16 17.41 -11.98 -25.02
C ARG A 16 16.82 -10.69 -24.42
N LEU A 17 17.63 -9.80 -23.84
CA LEU A 17 17.23 -8.42 -23.60
C LEU A 17 17.42 -7.60 -24.89
N ARG A 18 16.39 -6.82 -25.24
CA ARG A 18 16.47 -5.87 -26.34
C ARG A 18 16.86 -4.53 -25.78
N PHE A 19 17.77 -3.82 -26.45
CA PHE A 19 18.13 -2.46 -26.07
C PHE A 19 17.40 -1.46 -26.99
N PRO A 20 16.81 -0.39 -26.44
CA PRO A 20 16.65 -0.08 -25.00
C PRO A 20 15.69 -1.05 -24.28
N THR A 21 16.05 -1.48 -23.07
CA THR A 21 15.30 -2.49 -22.31
C THR A 21 13.92 -1.97 -21.91
N SER A 22 12.85 -2.62 -22.38
CA SER A 22 11.51 -2.28 -21.94
C SER A 22 11.25 -2.75 -20.50
N ILE A 23 10.29 -2.13 -19.81
CA ILE A 23 9.88 -2.54 -18.45
C ILE A 23 9.39 -4.01 -18.44
N ASN A 24 8.76 -4.46 -19.53
CA ASN A 24 8.32 -5.84 -19.69
C ASN A 24 9.50 -6.82 -19.83
N ASP A 25 10.59 -6.41 -20.46
CA ASP A 25 11.78 -7.25 -20.63
C ASP A 25 12.56 -7.43 -19.30
N ILE A 26 12.37 -6.55 -18.30
CA ILE A 26 12.91 -6.75 -16.94
C ILE A 26 12.40 -8.04 -16.31
N VAL A 27 11.17 -8.45 -16.63
CA VAL A 27 10.61 -9.74 -16.14
C VAL A 27 11.43 -10.93 -16.66
N LYS A 28 11.94 -10.85 -17.89
CA LYS A 28 12.80 -11.88 -18.48
C LYS A 28 14.14 -11.93 -17.75
N PHE A 29 14.75 -10.77 -17.49
CA PHE A 29 16.00 -10.67 -16.73
C PHE A 29 15.89 -11.29 -15.34
N LYS A 30 14.86 -10.92 -14.57
CA LYS A 30 14.61 -11.45 -13.21
C LYS A 30 14.54 -12.98 -13.19
N ARG A 31 13.78 -13.55 -14.12
CA ARG A 31 13.54 -15.00 -14.21
C ARG A 31 14.81 -15.78 -14.51
N ARG A 32 15.61 -15.27 -15.43
CA ARG A 32 16.83 -15.91 -15.93
C ARG A 32 17.98 -15.87 -14.93
N ASN A 33 18.06 -14.78 -14.16
CA ASN A 33 19.13 -14.58 -13.19
C ASN A 33 18.74 -14.97 -11.77
N ASN A 34 17.50 -15.42 -11.55
CA ASN A 34 16.97 -15.76 -10.22
C ASN A 34 17.07 -14.59 -9.22
N VAL A 35 16.97 -13.33 -9.71
CA VAL A 35 17.10 -12.09 -8.93
C VAL A 35 15.77 -11.35 -8.79
N SER A 36 15.72 -10.41 -7.87
CA SER A 36 14.57 -9.54 -7.68
C SER A 36 14.88 -8.10 -8.11
N VAL A 37 14.01 -7.51 -8.92
CA VAL A 37 14.13 -6.10 -9.34
C VAL A 37 12.83 -5.38 -9.04
N SER A 38 12.93 -4.22 -8.40
CA SER A 38 11.86 -3.24 -8.27
C SER A 38 12.14 -2.07 -9.22
N VAL A 39 11.09 -1.54 -9.84
CA VAL A 39 11.14 -0.43 -10.80
C VAL A 39 10.21 0.67 -10.31
N PHE A 40 10.75 1.89 -10.24
CA PHE A 40 10.04 3.09 -9.84
C PHE A 40 10.05 4.09 -10.98
N GLY A 41 8.97 4.83 -11.17
CA GLY A 41 8.87 5.89 -12.15
C GLY A 41 9.07 7.25 -11.52
N LEU A 42 9.33 8.26 -12.36
CA LEU A 42 9.36 9.66 -11.96
C LEU A 42 8.21 10.41 -12.65
N ARG A 43 7.35 11.07 -11.87
CA ARG A 43 6.26 11.91 -12.38
C ARG A 43 6.61 13.37 -12.17
N GLU A 44 6.57 14.16 -13.23
CA GLU A 44 6.63 15.62 -13.13
C GLU A 44 5.26 16.20 -12.78
N SER A 45 5.25 17.19 -11.90
CA SER A 45 4.08 17.97 -11.49
C SER A 45 4.51 19.41 -11.25
N PHE A 46 3.58 20.35 -11.28
CA PHE A 46 3.84 21.75 -10.93
C PHE A 46 3.17 22.07 -9.60
N VAL A 47 3.94 22.58 -8.63
CA VAL A 47 3.44 23.06 -7.35
C VAL A 47 3.94 24.48 -7.16
N SER A 48 3.03 25.45 -7.04
CA SER A 48 3.36 26.88 -6.89
C SER A 48 4.33 27.38 -7.98
N ASN A 49 4.04 27.06 -9.25
CA ASN A 49 4.87 27.38 -10.43
C ASN A 49 6.30 26.80 -10.41
N LYS A 50 6.59 25.84 -9.53
CA LYS A 50 7.87 25.11 -9.49
C LYS A 50 7.66 23.65 -9.91
N LYS A 51 8.57 23.14 -10.73
CA LYS A 51 8.61 21.72 -11.08
C LYS A 51 8.90 20.90 -9.82
N LYS A 52 8.05 19.92 -9.57
CA LYS A 52 8.21 18.91 -8.51
C LYS A 52 8.17 17.53 -9.14
N TYR A 53 9.17 16.73 -8.83
CA TYR A 53 9.24 15.34 -9.25
C TYR A 53 8.80 14.44 -8.11
N THR A 54 7.92 13.49 -8.41
CA THR A 54 7.43 12.50 -7.45
C THR A 54 7.75 11.10 -7.98
N VAL A 55 8.59 10.38 -7.25
CA VAL A 55 8.86 8.97 -7.47
C VAL A 55 7.62 8.16 -7.08
N TYR A 56 7.23 7.19 -7.91
CA TYR A 56 6.11 6.29 -7.67
C TYR A 56 6.48 4.84 -8.06
N PRO A 57 5.86 3.81 -7.45
CA PRO A 57 6.15 2.44 -7.82
C PRO A 57 5.54 2.10 -9.18
N ILE A 58 6.33 1.50 -10.08
CA ILE A 58 5.82 0.89 -11.31
C ILE A 58 5.65 -0.62 -11.08
N LYS A 59 6.67 -1.27 -10.54
CA LYS A 59 6.67 -2.70 -10.26
C LYS A 59 7.58 -3.00 -9.09
N VAL A 60 7.02 -3.39 -7.96
CA VAL A 60 7.80 -3.71 -6.75
C VAL A 60 7.97 -5.22 -6.64
N ALA A 61 9.18 -5.69 -6.35
CA ALA A 61 9.38 -7.11 -6.07
C ALA A 61 8.78 -7.47 -4.71
N ASP A 62 8.00 -8.54 -4.66
CA ASP A 62 7.46 -9.10 -3.43
C ASP A 62 7.25 -10.62 -3.58
N PRO A 63 7.93 -11.47 -2.78
CA PRO A 63 8.99 -11.10 -1.85
C PRO A 63 10.25 -10.59 -2.57
N GLY A 64 11.05 -9.79 -1.88
CA GLY A 64 12.42 -9.49 -2.29
C GLY A 64 13.30 -10.73 -2.15
N ARG A 65 14.28 -10.89 -3.04
CA ARG A 65 15.33 -11.91 -2.95
C ARG A 65 16.58 -11.28 -2.33
N GLU A 66 17.52 -12.10 -1.89
CA GLU A 66 18.82 -11.63 -1.39
C GLU A 66 19.55 -10.77 -2.44
N ASP A 67 19.57 -11.25 -3.69
CA ASP A 67 20.00 -10.45 -4.83
C ASP A 67 18.83 -9.55 -5.30
N HIS A 68 18.85 -8.31 -4.81
CA HIS A 68 17.84 -7.29 -5.09
C HIS A 68 18.43 -6.03 -5.71
N THR A 69 17.74 -5.46 -6.70
CA THR A 69 18.07 -4.15 -7.26
C THR A 69 16.83 -3.28 -7.40
N ASP A 70 16.92 -2.05 -6.90
CA ASP A 70 15.94 -0.99 -7.15
C ASP A 70 16.40 -0.12 -8.34
N LEU A 71 15.50 0.10 -9.30
CA LEU A 71 15.76 0.91 -10.50
C LEU A 71 14.77 2.09 -10.58
N LEU A 72 15.28 3.27 -10.88
CA LEU A 72 14.49 4.41 -11.31
C LEU A 72 14.41 4.40 -12.84
N CYS A 73 13.19 4.35 -13.38
CA CYS A 73 12.89 4.37 -14.79
C CYS A 73 12.52 5.79 -15.22
N LEU A 74 13.35 6.36 -16.10
CA LEU A 74 13.13 7.63 -16.78
C LEU A 74 12.66 7.32 -18.19
N SER A 75 11.48 7.81 -18.58
CA SER A 75 10.93 7.61 -19.92
C SER A 75 11.00 8.90 -20.73
N THR A 76 11.60 8.84 -21.91
CA THR A 76 11.46 9.89 -22.92
C THR A 76 10.30 9.52 -23.82
N PRO A 77 9.31 10.40 -24.06
CA PRO A 77 8.12 10.03 -24.83
C PRO A 77 8.36 9.93 -26.34
N VAL A 78 9.32 10.68 -26.89
CA VAL A 78 9.58 10.73 -28.35
C VAL A 78 11.07 10.79 -28.66
N PRO A 79 11.67 9.75 -29.28
CA PRO A 79 11.10 8.40 -29.38
C PRO A 79 10.91 7.80 -27.98
N LEU A 80 9.96 6.86 -27.85
CA LEU A 80 9.74 6.17 -26.58
C LEU A 80 11.01 5.41 -26.18
N SER A 81 11.75 5.91 -25.20
CA SER A 81 12.93 5.25 -24.66
C SER A 81 12.85 5.16 -23.14
N TYR A 82 13.42 4.08 -22.60
CA TYR A 82 13.55 3.87 -21.16
C TYR A 82 15.02 3.92 -20.76
N HIS A 83 15.32 4.76 -19.77
CA HIS A 83 16.62 4.86 -19.13
C HIS A 83 16.48 4.43 -17.67
N TYR A 84 17.36 3.55 -17.21
CA TYR A 84 17.34 3.07 -15.84
C TYR A 84 18.53 3.59 -15.06
N CYS A 85 18.25 4.12 -13.87
CA CYS A 85 19.25 4.50 -12.90
C CYS A 85 19.15 3.55 -11.70
N TRP A 86 20.30 3.09 -11.21
CA TRP A 86 20.34 2.31 -9.98
C TRP A 86 20.01 3.20 -8.78
N ILE A 87 19.11 2.73 -7.91
CA ILE A 87 18.78 3.37 -6.65
C ILE A 87 19.55 2.63 -5.55
N SER A 88 20.55 3.29 -4.97
CA SER A 88 21.34 2.72 -3.87
C SER A 88 20.60 2.79 -2.52
N ASN A 89 19.74 3.78 -2.33
CA ASN A 89 18.94 3.94 -1.11
C ASN A 89 17.58 4.58 -1.46
N ILE A 90 16.52 3.78 -1.41
CA ILE A 90 15.17 4.25 -1.75
C ILE A 90 14.64 5.22 -0.69
N GLU A 91 14.95 4.98 0.59
CA GLU A 91 14.45 5.80 1.69
C GLU A 91 14.94 7.23 1.59
N GLN A 92 16.21 7.43 1.26
CA GLN A 92 16.80 8.75 1.03
C GLN A 92 16.21 9.44 -0.20
N LEU A 93 16.05 8.70 -1.31
CA LEU A 93 15.53 9.26 -2.56
C LEU A 93 14.14 9.86 -2.38
N VAL A 94 13.25 9.15 -1.69
CA VAL A 94 11.84 9.55 -1.58
C VAL A 94 11.51 10.26 -0.27
N ARG A 95 12.48 10.42 0.63
CA ARG A 95 12.30 10.98 1.98
C ARG A 95 11.54 12.30 1.99
N LYS A 96 12.02 13.27 1.20
CA LYS A 96 11.45 14.61 1.09
C LYS A 96 10.04 14.61 0.47
N GLN A 97 9.67 13.53 -0.22
CA GLN A 97 8.32 13.37 -0.74
C GLN A 97 7.34 12.93 0.36
N LEU A 98 7.83 12.21 1.37
CA LEU A 98 7.01 11.57 2.41
C LEU A 98 6.95 12.34 3.71
N THR A 99 8.05 12.99 4.11
CA THR A 99 8.14 13.65 5.41
C THR A 99 9.05 14.86 5.40
N LYS A 100 8.74 15.84 6.27
CA LYS A 100 9.57 17.03 6.53
C LYS A 100 10.58 16.81 7.65
N HIS A 101 10.40 15.78 8.49
CA HIS A 101 11.32 15.47 9.58
C HIS A 101 12.69 15.07 9.04
N GLN A 102 13.72 14.90 9.88
CA GLN A 102 15.09 14.52 9.45
C GLN A 102 15.54 13.12 9.89
N HIS A 103 14.77 12.44 10.72
CA HIS A 103 15.10 11.09 11.21
C HIS A 103 15.04 9.99 10.12
N PRO A 104 15.80 8.89 10.29
CA PRO A 104 15.65 7.72 9.43
C PRO A 104 14.20 7.24 9.36
N ILE A 105 13.82 6.72 8.19
CA ILE A 105 12.50 6.13 7.95
C ILE A 105 12.68 4.81 7.24
N TYR A 106 11.70 3.92 7.40
CA TYR A 106 11.62 2.63 6.71
C TYR A 106 10.36 2.61 5.86
N ILE A 107 10.47 2.21 4.59
CA ILE A 107 9.40 2.42 3.61
C ILE A 107 8.83 1.10 3.09
N CYS A 108 7.50 1.03 3.02
CA CYS A 108 6.83 0.05 2.18
C CYS A 108 6.88 0.49 0.72
N LYS A 109 7.77 -0.11 -0.08
CA LYS A 109 7.98 0.22 -1.51
C LYS A 109 6.70 0.15 -2.36
N LYS A 110 5.70 -0.68 -1.98
CA LYS A 110 4.43 -0.82 -2.73
C LYS A 110 3.49 0.38 -2.59
N ARG A 111 3.43 0.97 -1.39
CA ARG A 111 2.44 2.02 -1.04
C ARG A 111 3.07 3.34 -0.67
N PHE A 112 4.39 3.39 -0.57
CA PHE A 112 5.17 4.56 -0.15
C PHE A 112 4.78 5.06 1.25
N THR A 113 4.16 4.21 2.06
CA THR A 113 3.95 4.44 3.49
C THR A 113 5.26 4.22 4.23
N TYR A 114 5.58 5.09 5.20
CA TYR A 114 6.77 4.97 6.02
C TYR A 114 6.47 4.67 7.49
N LYS A 115 7.45 4.09 8.17
CA LYS A 115 7.47 3.84 9.61
C LYS A 115 8.82 4.28 10.17
N TYR A 116 8.89 4.49 11.49
CA TYR A 116 10.12 4.93 12.17
C TYR A 116 10.98 3.77 12.68
N SER A 117 10.49 2.53 12.61
CA SER A 117 11.26 1.33 12.95
C SER A 117 10.98 0.21 11.96
N MET A 118 11.90 -0.76 11.89
CA MET A 118 11.77 -1.92 11.01
C MET A 118 10.68 -2.88 11.49
N GLU A 119 10.47 -3.01 12.80
CA GLU A 119 9.43 -3.84 13.42
C GLU A 119 8.03 -3.35 12.99
N LEU A 120 7.79 -2.04 13.08
CA LEU A 120 6.54 -1.42 12.65
C LEU A 120 6.32 -1.59 11.14
N LEU A 121 7.38 -1.54 10.34
CA LEU A 121 7.27 -1.80 8.90
C LEU A 121 6.92 -3.27 8.64
N SER A 122 7.52 -4.21 9.37
CA SER A 122 7.24 -5.64 9.25
C SER A 122 5.79 -5.97 9.60
N GLN A 123 5.26 -5.43 10.71
CA GLN A 123 3.85 -5.56 11.08
C GLN A 123 2.93 -4.96 9.99
N TYR A 124 3.27 -3.77 9.47
CA TYR A 124 2.52 -3.15 8.39
C TYR A 124 2.54 -3.98 7.10
N LYS A 125 3.66 -4.61 6.75
CA LYS A 125 3.79 -5.43 5.54
C LYS A 125 2.85 -6.63 5.54
N LEU A 126 2.60 -7.24 6.71
CA LEU A 126 1.64 -8.34 6.86
C LEU A 126 0.23 -7.91 6.43
N LEU A 127 -0.19 -6.70 6.79
CA LEU A 127 -1.49 -6.16 6.38
C LEU A 127 -1.47 -5.66 4.92
N CYS A 128 -0.36 -5.05 4.50
CA CYS A 128 -0.23 -4.46 3.17
C CYS A 128 -0.35 -5.50 2.05
N SER A 129 0.22 -6.70 2.23
CA SER A 129 0.12 -7.80 1.26
C SER A 129 -1.30 -8.36 1.14
N LEU A 130 -2.12 -8.26 2.19
CA LEU A 130 -3.51 -8.74 2.21
C LEU A 130 -4.46 -7.80 1.45
N VAL A 131 -4.24 -6.48 1.53
CA VAL A 131 -5.19 -5.49 0.97
C VAL A 131 -5.17 -5.44 -0.56
N SER A 132 -4.00 -5.51 -1.19
CA SER A 132 -3.91 -5.68 -2.64
C SER A 132 -2.49 -6.05 -3.07
N LYS A 133 -2.42 -6.91 -4.11
CA LYS A 133 -1.17 -7.32 -4.74
C LYS A 133 -0.48 -6.17 -5.47
N ASP A 134 -1.25 -5.17 -5.90
CA ASP A 134 -0.78 -4.06 -6.71
C ASP A 134 -0.10 -2.96 -5.90
N SER A 135 0.86 -2.31 -6.56
CA SER A 135 1.58 -1.15 -6.02
C SER A 135 0.93 0.11 -6.55
N PHE A 136 0.56 1.03 -5.66
CA PHE A 136 0.02 2.32 -6.04
C PHE A 136 0.41 3.39 -5.02
N LEU A 137 0.57 4.62 -5.50
CA LEU A 137 0.71 5.80 -4.66
C LEU A 137 -0.67 6.46 -4.57
N ALA A 138 -1.24 6.50 -3.37
CA ALA A 138 -2.46 7.26 -3.14
C ALA A 138 -2.13 8.75 -3.23
N SER A 139 -2.79 9.47 -4.13
CA SER A 139 -2.73 10.92 -4.22
C SER A 139 -4.15 11.46 -4.14
N PHE A 140 -4.37 12.43 -3.26
CA PHE A 140 -5.61 13.19 -3.29
C PHE A 140 -5.52 14.25 -4.39
N PRO A 141 -6.57 14.42 -5.20
CA PRO A 141 -6.64 15.50 -6.17
C PRO A 141 -6.68 16.86 -5.44
N ASP A 142 -6.06 17.88 -6.04
CA ASP A 142 -6.08 19.26 -5.51
C ASP A 142 -7.46 19.92 -5.68
N GLU A 143 -8.28 19.38 -6.58
CA GLU A 143 -9.63 19.84 -6.87
C GLU A 143 -10.53 19.66 -5.65
N ARG A 144 -11.17 20.75 -5.20
CA ARG A 144 -12.11 20.71 -4.07
C ARG A 144 -13.38 19.91 -4.39
N TYR A 145 -13.79 19.91 -5.66
CA TYR A 145 -14.99 19.24 -6.13
C TYR A 145 -14.59 18.16 -7.14
N LEU A 146 -14.92 16.92 -6.81
CA LEU A 146 -14.53 15.76 -7.59
C LEU A 146 -15.75 15.13 -8.24
N LYS A 147 -15.54 14.62 -9.45
CA LYS A 147 -16.50 13.74 -10.13
C LYS A 147 -15.79 12.49 -10.61
N PHE A 148 -16.45 11.35 -10.43
CA PHE A 148 -15.99 10.11 -11.05
C PHE A 148 -16.14 10.24 -12.57
N LYS A 149 -15.10 9.88 -13.32
CA LYS A 149 -15.10 9.90 -14.80
C LYS A 149 -15.09 8.49 -15.40
N ASN A 150 -14.39 7.56 -14.73
CA ASN A 150 -14.18 6.19 -15.21
C ASN A 150 -14.92 5.19 -14.32
N HIS A 151 -16.26 5.26 -14.29
CA HIS A 151 -17.06 4.33 -13.49
C HIS A 151 -16.82 2.85 -13.86
N HIS A 152 -16.46 2.58 -15.11
CA HIS A 152 -16.14 1.23 -15.59
C HIS A 152 -14.82 0.66 -15.02
N THR A 153 -13.92 1.50 -14.49
CA THR A 153 -12.71 1.05 -13.78
C THR A 153 -12.93 0.94 -12.28
N ALA A 154 -14.17 1.09 -11.80
CA ALA A 154 -14.46 0.93 -10.38
C ALA A 154 -14.15 -0.50 -9.94
N ILE A 155 -13.43 -0.63 -8.84
CA ILE A 155 -13.17 -1.92 -8.22
C ILE A 155 -14.46 -2.34 -7.51
N LYS A 156 -15.03 -3.49 -7.91
CA LYS A 156 -16.17 -4.06 -7.19
C LYS A 156 -15.69 -4.53 -5.82
N HIS A 157 -16.25 -3.93 -4.76
CA HIS A 157 -16.08 -4.41 -3.39
C HIS A 157 -17.21 -5.39 -3.08
N ASN A 158 -16.89 -6.67 -2.92
CA ASN A 158 -17.90 -7.70 -2.65
C ASN A 158 -18.50 -7.57 -1.25
N TYR A 159 -17.76 -6.98 -0.31
CA TYR A 159 -18.17 -6.78 1.08
C TYR A 159 -17.74 -5.36 1.50
N VAL A 160 -18.69 -4.55 1.95
CA VAL A 160 -18.45 -3.19 2.44
C VAL A 160 -19.12 -3.06 3.81
N ILE A 161 -18.33 -2.66 4.82
CA ILE A 161 -18.84 -2.44 6.18
C ILE A 161 -18.91 -0.95 6.43
N TYR A 162 -20.12 -0.44 6.67
CA TYR A 162 -20.33 0.90 7.20
C TYR A 162 -20.44 0.81 8.71
N ALA A 163 -19.64 1.58 9.44
CA ALA A 163 -19.64 1.55 10.89
C ALA A 163 -19.60 2.97 11.49
N GLN A 164 -20.26 3.15 12.62
CA GLN A 164 -20.26 4.38 13.40
C GLN A 164 -20.10 4.05 14.88
N PHE A 165 -19.39 4.92 15.60
CA PHE A 165 -19.21 4.85 17.05
C PHE A 165 -19.80 6.07 17.72
N GLU A 166 -20.32 5.87 18.92
CA GLU A 166 -20.59 6.95 19.85
C GLU A 166 -19.63 6.83 21.04
N ALA A 167 -19.18 7.98 21.54
CA ALA A 167 -18.28 8.07 22.68
C ALA A 167 -18.71 9.24 23.58
N TYR A 168 -18.53 9.08 24.88
CA TYR A 168 -18.60 10.20 25.81
C TYR A 168 -17.19 10.69 26.15
N LEU A 169 -17.13 11.90 26.68
CA LEU A 169 -15.89 12.53 27.12
C LEU A 169 -15.76 12.40 28.62
N GLU A 170 -14.78 11.62 29.05
CA GLU A 170 -14.37 11.56 30.45
C GLU A 170 -13.35 12.67 30.71
N GLN A 171 -13.53 13.41 31.79
CA GLN A 171 -12.60 14.46 32.16
C GLN A 171 -11.31 13.85 32.70
N THR A 172 -10.17 14.29 32.17
CA THR A 172 -8.86 13.88 32.66
C THR A 172 -8.21 15.05 33.37
N HIS A 173 -7.68 14.82 34.57
CA HIS A 173 -6.84 15.78 35.24
C HIS A 173 -5.48 15.79 34.55
N GLY A 174 -5.32 16.71 33.59
CA GLY A 174 -4.06 16.91 32.90
C GLY A 174 -2.94 17.21 33.89
N ASN A 175 -1.73 16.73 33.61
CA ASN A 175 -0.57 17.09 34.41
C ASN A 175 -0.26 18.58 34.18
N SER A 176 -0.30 19.40 35.25
CA SER A 176 -0.07 20.84 35.22
C SER A 176 1.30 21.25 34.68
N GLU A 177 2.26 20.32 34.66
CA GLU A 177 3.61 20.53 34.11
C GLU A 177 3.68 20.41 32.59
N HIS A 178 2.62 19.93 31.93
CA HIS A 178 2.59 19.75 30.48
C HIS A 178 1.40 20.49 29.85
N PRO A 179 1.62 21.63 29.18
CA PRO A 179 0.55 22.42 28.56
C PRO A 179 -0.16 21.71 27.40
N ALA A 180 0.34 20.57 26.94
CA ALA A 180 -0.28 19.70 25.93
C ALA A 180 -0.96 18.45 26.53
N SER A 181 -1.21 18.41 27.84
CA SER A 181 -1.91 17.29 28.45
C SER A 181 -3.36 17.23 27.97
N ALA A 182 -3.81 16.03 27.57
CA ALA A 182 -5.18 15.81 27.13
C ALA A 182 -6.13 16.14 28.30
N TYR A 183 -7.09 17.03 28.04
CA TYR A 183 -8.06 17.49 29.04
C TYR A 183 -9.33 16.63 29.09
N ARG A 184 -9.57 15.84 28.03
CA ARG A 184 -10.69 14.90 27.90
C ARG A 184 -10.26 13.64 27.17
N ARG A 185 -10.74 12.50 27.64
CA ARG A 185 -10.55 11.17 27.04
C ARG A 185 -11.86 10.69 26.43
N HIS A 186 -11.84 10.30 25.15
CA HIS A 186 -13.00 9.67 24.51
C HIS A 186 -13.13 8.21 24.99
N ILE A 187 -14.26 7.88 25.60
CA ILE A 187 -14.61 6.51 25.97
C ILE A 187 -15.75 6.06 25.06
N SER A 188 -15.48 5.04 24.24
CA SER A 188 -16.48 4.44 23.36
C SER A 188 -17.60 3.81 24.18
N ASN A 189 -18.85 4.14 23.90
CA ASN A 189 -20.02 3.60 24.61
C ASN A 189 -20.93 2.75 23.73
N SER A 190 -20.85 2.89 22.41
CA SER A 190 -21.67 2.11 21.50
C SER A 190 -21.12 2.15 20.08
N TYR A 191 -21.56 1.19 19.27
CA TYR A 191 -21.34 1.18 17.84
C TYR A 191 -22.56 0.64 17.09
N ALA A 192 -22.62 1.00 15.81
CA ALA A 192 -23.49 0.41 14.82
C ALA A 192 -22.64 0.00 13.62
N TYR A 193 -22.90 -1.17 13.03
CA TYR A 193 -22.35 -1.48 11.71
C TYR A 193 -23.33 -2.22 10.81
N LEU A 194 -23.19 -2.02 9.50
CA LEU A 194 -23.98 -2.65 8.46
C LEU A 194 -23.05 -3.24 7.39
N LEU A 195 -23.15 -4.55 7.15
CA LEU A 195 -22.49 -5.20 6.02
C LEU A 195 -23.39 -5.09 4.78
N VAL A 196 -22.90 -4.37 3.78
CA VAL A 196 -23.50 -4.27 2.45
C VAL A 196 -22.76 -5.21 1.52
N THR A 197 -23.49 -6.15 0.94
CA THR A 197 -22.97 -7.16 0.02
C THR A 197 -24.09 -7.67 -0.90
N ASP A 198 -23.69 -8.18 -2.07
CA ASP A 198 -24.56 -8.94 -2.97
C ASP A 198 -24.71 -10.41 -2.52
N ASP A 199 -23.88 -10.88 -1.59
CA ASP A 199 -23.93 -12.26 -1.08
C ASP A 199 -25.16 -12.44 -0.16
N PRO A 200 -26.18 -13.22 -0.55
CA PRO A 200 -27.40 -13.37 0.23
C PRO A 200 -27.17 -14.01 1.59
N GLU A 201 -26.08 -14.77 1.78
CA GLU A 201 -25.74 -15.41 3.06
C GLU A 201 -25.35 -14.37 4.12
N PHE A 202 -24.69 -13.28 3.70
CA PHE A 202 -24.09 -12.28 4.59
C PHE A 202 -24.81 -10.93 4.55
N LYS A 203 -25.77 -10.77 3.65
CA LYS A 203 -26.51 -9.51 3.49
C LYS A 203 -27.26 -9.15 4.77
N MET A 204 -26.93 -8.00 5.34
CA MET A 204 -27.64 -7.46 6.50
C MET A 204 -28.77 -6.54 6.04
N THR A 205 -29.97 -6.75 6.56
CA THR A 205 -31.12 -5.85 6.33
C THR A 205 -31.16 -4.70 7.32
N GLU A 206 -30.64 -4.91 8.52
CA GLU A 206 -30.57 -3.93 9.60
C GLU A 206 -29.16 -3.87 10.19
N PRO A 207 -28.73 -2.70 10.70
CA PRO A 207 -27.43 -2.57 11.32
C PRO A 207 -27.36 -3.36 12.63
N LYS A 208 -26.22 -4.01 12.87
CA LYS A 208 -25.92 -4.58 14.19
C LYS A 208 -25.57 -3.45 15.14
N LEU A 209 -26.22 -3.44 16.29
CA LEU A 209 -26.08 -2.42 17.32
C LEU A 209 -25.51 -3.02 18.59
N ASN A 210 -24.56 -2.33 19.21
CA ASN A 210 -24.08 -2.67 20.54
C ASN A 210 -23.95 -1.41 21.38
N ARG A 211 -24.37 -1.49 22.64
CA ARG A 211 -24.19 -0.43 23.64
C ARG A 211 -23.58 -1.04 24.89
N GLY A 212 -22.63 -0.35 25.48
CA GLY A 212 -21.99 -0.72 26.74
C GLY A 212 -20.52 -0.35 26.78
N GLU A 213 -19.90 -0.71 27.90
CA GLU A 213 -18.48 -0.55 28.10
C GLU A 213 -17.68 -1.34 27.07
N GLU A 214 -16.49 -0.81 26.74
CA GLU A 214 -15.53 -1.42 25.81
C GLU A 214 -16.12 -1.69 24.42
N ALA A 215 -17.03 -0.82 23.97
CA ALA A 215 -17.66 -0.93 22.65
C ALA A 215 -16.64 -1.10 21.50
N HIS A 216 -15.47 -0.47 21.59
CA HIS A 216 -14.39 -0.65 20.62
C HIS A 216 -13.81 -2.07 20.57
N ILE A 217 -13.66 -2.76 21.71
CA ILE A 217 -13.19 -4.14 21.75
C ILE A 217 -14.24 -5.06 21.14
N LYS A 218 -15.49 -4.95 21.61
CA LYS A 218 -16.61 -5.74 21.09
C LYS A 218 -16.83 -5.55 19.60
N PHE A 219 -16.60 -4.34 19.08
CA PHE A 219 -16.64 -4.09 17.65
C PHE A 219 -15.55 -4.85 16.91
N LEU A 220 -14.30 -4.82 17.40
CA LEU A 220 -13.21 -5.55 16.76
C LEU A 220 -13.48 -7.05 16.74
N ASP A 221 -13.97 -7.62 17.84
CA ASP A 221 -14.35 -9.04 17.92
C ASP A 221 -15.45 -9.38 16.90
N ASP A 222 -16.47 -8.53 16.80
CA ASP A 222 -17.56 -8.68 15.84
C ASP A 222 -17.04 -8.65 14.39
N ILE A 223 -16.18 -7.69 14.05
CA ILE A 223 -15.62 -7.56 12.71
C ILE A 223 -14.70 -8.73 12.38
N ILE A 224 -13.84 -9.15 13.31
CA ILE A 224 -12.94 -10.29 13.13
C ILE A 224 -13.78 -11.56 12.88
N THR A 225 -14.78 -11.82 13.72
CA THR A 225 -15.67 -12.98 13.58
C THR A 225 -16.40 -12.96 12.25
N LEU A 226 -16.91 -11.81 11.83
CA LEU A 226 -17.58 -11.64 10.54
C LEU A 226 -16.64 -11.92 9.37
N VAL A 227 -15.43 -11.36 9.39
CA VAL A 227 -14.41 -11.53 8.35
C VAL A 227 -13.95 -12.99 8.28
N GLU A 228 -13.78 -13.67 9.41
CA GLU A 228 -13.44 -15.09 9.44
C GLU A 228 -14.53 -15.95 8.79
N ARG A 229 -15.81 -15.67 9.08
CA ARG A 229 -16.94 -16.38 8.47
C ARG A 229 -16.98 -16.18 6.96
N ILE A 230 -16.80 -14.93 6.50
CA ILE A 230 -16.72 -14.61 5.07
C ILE A 230 -15.56 -15.36 4.42
N SER A 231 -14.38 -15.34 5.05
CA SER A 231 -13.18 -16.01 4.53
C SER A 231 -13.37 -17.53 4.39
N ARG A 232 -14.00 -18.19 5.37
CA ARG A 232 -14.31 -19.63 5.31
C ARG A 232 -15.28 -19.95 4.16
N SER A 233 -16.41 -19.22 4.07
CA SER A 233 -17.39 -19.41 2.98
C SER A 233 -16.75 -19.20 1.60
N TYR A 234 -15.82 -18.25 1.46
CA TYR A 234 -15.10 -18.02 0.21
C TYR A 234 -14.17 -19.18 -0.16
N ASN A 235 -13.38 -19.68 0.78
CA ASN A 235 -12.47 -20.81 0.54
C ASN A 235 -13.22 -22.11 0.22
N ASP A 236 -14.37 -22.35 0.87
CA ASP A 236 -15.21 -23.52 0.60
C ASP A 236 -15.85 -23.44 -0.80
N LYS A 237 -16.19 -22.24 -1.28
CA LYS A 237 -16.71 -22.02 -2.64
C LYS A 237 -15.63 -22.21 -3.71
N GLU A 238 -14.38 -21.80 -3.47
CA GLU A 238 -13.26 -22.07 -4.40
C GLU A 238 -12.86 -23.55 -4.45
N GLY A 239 -12.92 -24.27 -3.32
CA GLY A 239 -12.65 -25.71 -3.27
C GLY A 239 -13.63 -26.55 -4.08
N LYS A 240 -14.90 -26.15 -4.16
CA LYS A 240 -15.93 -26.84 -4.95
C LYS A 240 -15.78 -26.62 -6.46
N ASN A 241 -15.37 -25.42 -6.89
CA ASN A 241 -15.19 -25.11 -8.31
C ASN A 241 -13.96 -25.79 -8.95
N ASN A 242 -13.03 -26.32 -8.15
CA ASN A 242 -11.85 -27.03 -8.65
C ASN A 242 -12.06 -28.55 -8.82
N HIS A 243 -13.26 -29.08 -8.54
CA HIS A 243 -13.60 -30.48 -8.76
C HIS A 243 -14.45 -30.74 -10.03
N ASP A 244 -14.82 -29.68 -10.75
CA ASP A 244 -15.61 -29.76 -11.99
C ASP A 244 -14.82 -29.37 -13.27
N ILE A 245 -13.49 -29.57 -13.28
CA ILE A 245 -12.64 -29.47 -14.49
C ILE A 245 -11.81 -30.73 -14.66
#